data_AF-A0A679J5F7-F1
#
_entry.id   AF-A0A679J5F7-F1
#
_cell.length_a   1.000
_cell.length_b   1.000
_cell.length_c   1.000
_cell.angle_alpha   90.00
_cell.angle_beta   90.00
_cell.angle_gamma   90.00
#
_symmetry.space_group_name_H-M   'P 1'
#
loop_
_entity.id
_entity.type
_entity.pdbx_description
1 polymer ?
#
loop_
_entity_poly.entity_id
_entity_poly.type
_entity_poly.pdbx_seq_one_letter_code
_entity_poly.pdbx_strand_id
1 'polypeptide(L)'
;MQTHIRRFTLAATAAASLVLAGCVSTPQQRFAPSEAPVVLGPSVRDNVTPMEAVLACYADHIAATRRPPIVIGVGDVKDYTGKYSINEGNAITQGGALMVYSALGKLGGAVSIAERFDPVIAERELAYADRRQLGDGRTHQLGGPNGGQNVPWLPYFGGTINKSDYFIVGGITELNYNINSGGAEFAVNQVGVKARTFSQSVSVDLRIVDTKSLMVVRTVSLTKQFNGYEVGLNVFRFFGSKLYDVDIGAKGQEPVQMGVRAALEEGVVRLMASVTQVDHRPCMTMRPGSGEQIPLTPAADLRKVDNPGDATAGGTAVATPVAQSGVAVNAAGPGGARLTGNATQVAFDFGATTLGGSSLALLDQIAGAAKKGATDIVLVARDTENWDARKRDELTDQRIAAVTSALANRGVAPAAISITWRPDAADTSIHRDGPGLQEIAKLRVGSPVVGGAAPAADGSVKGD
;
A
#
# COMPACT_ATOMS: atom_id res chain seq x y z
N MET A 1 -15.91 -81.09 -8.35
CA MET A 1 -14.75 -80.19 -8.21
C MET A 1 -15.01 -78.73 -8.62
N GLN A 2 -16.01 -78.42 -9.47
CA GLN A 2 -16.34 -77.03 -9.89
C GLN A 2 -17.13 -76.19 -8.87
N THR A 3 -17.90 -76.81 -7.96
CA THR A 3 -18.76 -76.10 -7.00
C THR A 3 -18.02 -75.56 -5.77
N HIS A 4 -16.92 -76.20 -5.36
CA HIS A 4 -16.07 -75.73 -4.26
C HIS A 4 -15.21 -74.53 -4.66
N ILE A 5 -14.78 -74.46 -5.92
CA ILE A 5 -13.99 -73.35 -6.46
C ILE A 5 -14.82 -72.05 -6.51
N ARG A 6 -16.12 -72.13 -6.84
CA ARG A 6 -17.04 -70.97 -6.85
C ARG A 6 -17.36 -70.42 -5.45
N ARG A 7 -17.41 -71.26 -4.41
CA ARG A 7 -17.65 -70.82 -3.03
C ARG A 7 -16.43 -70.15 -2.40
N PHE A 8 -15.22 -70.61 -2.73
CA PHE A 8 -13.97 -70.00 -2.26
C PHE A 8 -13.69 -68.63 -2.91
N THR A 9 -14.04 -68.45 -4.19
CA THR A 9 -13.87 -67.17 -4.89
C THR A 9 -14.84 -66.07 -4.43
N LEU A 10 -16.06 -66.43 -4.02
CA LEU A 10 -17.04 -65.51 -3.43
C LEU A 10 -16.68 -65.10 -2.00
N ALA A 11 -16.11 -66.00 -1.20
CA ALA A 11 -15.66 -65.69 0.16
C ALA A 11 -14.40 -64.80 0.18
N ALA A 12 -13.47 -65.03 -0.75
CA ALA A 12 -12.24 -64.23 -0.87
C ALA A 12 -12.52 -62.79 -1.35
N THR A 13 -13.53 -62.59 -2.21
CA THR A 13 -13.93 -61.24 -2.67
C THR A 13 -14.69 -60.45 -1.59
N ALA A 14 -15.50 -61.11 -0.75
CA ALA A 14 -16.17 -60.46 0.38
C ALA A 14 -15.23 -60.14 1.56
N ALA A 15 -14.17 -60.93 1.76
CA ALA A 15 -13.15 -60.64 2.76
C ALA A 15 -12.24 -59.48 2.30
N ALA A 16 -11.94 -59.38 1.00
CA ALA A 16 -11.14 -58.29 0.45
C ALA A 16 -11.85 -56.92 0.53
N SER A 17 -13.18 -56.87 0.43
CA SER A 17 -13.95 -55.62 0.53
C SER A 17 -14.05 -55.06 1.96
N LEU A 18 -13.88 -55.90 3.00
CA LEU A 18 -13.87 -55.45 4.40
C LEU A 18 -12.52 -54.84 4.83
N VAL A 19 -11.43 -55.13 4.11
CA VAL A 19 -10.09 -54.61 4.42
C VAL A 19 -9.86 -53.18 3.86
N LEU A 20 -10.67 -52.74 2.89
CA LEU A 20 -10.60 -51.36 2.34
C LEU A 20 -11.37 -50.30 3.15
N ALA A 21 -11.99 -50.67 4.27
CA ALA A 21 -12.55 -49.71 5.21
C ALA A 21 -11.43 -49.08 6.06
N GLY A 22 -10.51 -48.36 5.43
CA GLY A 22 -9.60 -47.46 6.13
C GLY A 22 -10.41 -46.32 6.71
N CYS A 23 -10.77 -46.39 8.00
CA CYS A 23 -11.36 -45.27 8.71
C CYS A 23 -10.34 -44.14 8.77
N VAL A 24 -10.45 -43.17 7.87
CA VAL A 24 -9.77 -41.88 8.02
C VAL A 24 -10.48 -41.14 9.15
N SER A 25 -9.98 -41.31 10.39
CA SER A 25 -10.46 -40.51 11.52
C SER A 25 -9.82 -39.13 11.44
N THR A 26 -10.54 -38.16 10.89
CA THR A 26 -10.14 -36.76 11.05
C THR A 26 -10.38 -36.35 12.50
N PRO A 27 -9.39 -35.73 13.19
CA PRO A 27 -9.60 -35.28 14.56
C PRO A 27 -10.74 -34.26 14.58
N GLN A 28 -11.65 -34.41 15.53
CA GLN A 28 -12.84 -33.57 15.66
C GLN A 28 -13.01 -33.11 17.09
N GLN A 29 -13.52 -31.89 17.27
CA GLN A 29 -13.79 -31.32 18.57
C GLN A 29 -15.11 -30.57 18.57
N ARG A 30 -15.89 -30.69 19.66
CA ARG A 30 -17.02 -29.81 19.94
C ARG A 30 -16.54 -28.64 20.80
N PHE A 31 -16.82 -27.40 20.39
CA PHE A 31 -16.44 -26.22 21.19
C PHE A 31 -17.48 -25.89 22.27
N ALA A 32 -18.72 -26.38 22.16
CA ALA A 32 -19.72 -26.34 23.21
C ALA A 32 -20.59 -27.63 23.30
N PRO A 33 -21.27 -27.89 24.46
CA PRO A 33 -22.03 -29.14 24.71
C PRO A 33 -23.17 -29.47 23.73
N SER A 34 -23.58 -28.51 22.89
CA SER A 34 -24.65 -28.66 21.89
C SER A 34 -24.21 -28.33 20.46
N GLU A 35 -22.90 -28.14 20.22
CA GLU A 35 -22.38 -27.88 18.89
C GLU A 35 -22.06 -29.15 18.12
N ALA A 36 -22.17 -29.08 16.80
CA ALA A 36 -21.66 -30.11 15.93
C ALA A 36 -20.12 -30.19 16.07
N PRO A 37 -19.52 -31.39 16.04
CA PRO A 37 -18.07 -31.53 15.99
C PRO A 37 -17.50 -30.82 14.77
N VAL A 38 -16.46 -30.02 14.98
CA VAL A 38 -15.70 -29.35 13.92
C VAL A 38 -14.46 -30.18 13.61
N VAL A 39 -14.15 -30.35 12.34
CA VAL A 39 -12.93 -31.02 11.87
C VAL A 39 -11.73 -30.13 12.17
N LEU A 40 -10.75 -30.67 12.91
CA LEU A 40 -9.50 -30.01 13.22
C LEU A 40 -8.49 -30.29 12.10
N GLY A 41 -8.09 -29.23 11.39
CA GLY A 41 -7.01 -29.28 10.41
C GLY A 41 -5.63 -29.12 11.05
N PRO A 42 -4.55 -29.18 10.23
CA PRO A 42 -3.20 -28.83 10.66
C PRO A 42 -3.11 -27.39 11.20
N SER A 43 -2.14 -27.13 12.09
CA SER A 43 -1.87 -25.79 12.62
C SER A 43 -1.33 -24.83 11.55
N VAL A 44 -1.45 -23.53 11.83
CA VAL A 44 -0.79 -22.48 11.03
C VAL A 44 0.73 -22.70 11.05
N ARG A 45 1.39 -22.41 9.93
CA ARG A 45 2.84 -22.49 9.75
C ARG A 45 3.33 -21.33 8.89
N ASP A 46 4.64 -21.11 8.86
CA ASP A 46 5.27 -20.16 7.94
C ASP A 46 5.08 -20.56 6.47
N ASN A 47 4.99 -19.55 5.61
CA ASN A 47 4.86 -19.72 4.17
C ASN A 47 6.24 -19.79 3.50
N VAL A 48 6.84 -20.98 3.61
CA VAL A 48 8.15 -21.30 3.03
C VAL A 48 8.08 -21.68 1.56
N THR A 49 9.17 -21.45 0.84
CA THR A 49 9.35 -21.83 -0.57
C THR A 49 10.73 -22.46 -0.81
N PRO A 50 11.02 -22.97 -2.02
CA PRO A 50 12.39 -23.40 -2.37
C PRO A 50 13.46 -22.30 -2.27
N MET A 51 13.08 -21.04 -2.04
CA MET A 51 14.00 -19.89 -1.99
C MET A 51 14.48 -19.53 -0.57
N GLU A 52 13.99 -20.17 0.50
CA GLU A 52 14.36 -19.77 1.88
C GLU A 52 15.87 -19.69 2.10
N ALA A 53 16.60 -20.75 1.74
CA ALA A 53 18.06 -20.81 1.92
C ALA A 53 18.81 -19.78 1.04
N VAL A 54 18.30 -19.51 -0.16
CA VAL A 54 18.88 -18.49 -1.07
C VAL A 54 18.71 -17.10 -0.49
N LEU A 55 17.51 -16.78 -0.01
CA LEU A 55 17.18 -15.47 0.57
C LEU A 55 18.03 -15.20 1.82
N ALA A 56 18.17 -16.21 2.69
CA ALA A 56 19.03 -16.12 3.87
C ALA A 56 20.50 -15.88 3.52
N CYS A 57 21.06 -16.72 2.62
CA CYS A 57 22.44 -16.58 2.14
C CYS A 57 22.69 -15.20 1.51
N TYR A 58 21.76 -14.75 0.67
CA TYR A 58 21.89 -13.48 -0.02
C TYR A 58 21.78 -12.29 0.94
N ALA A 59 20.87 -12.35 1.93
CA ALA A 59 20.78 -11.36 2.99
C ALA A 59 22.07 -11.28 3.82
N ASP A 60 22.65 -12.41 4.19
CA ASP A 60 23.93 -12.47 4.91
C ASP A 60 25.06 -11.85 4.09
N HIS A 61 25.10 -12.10 2.77
CA HIS A 61 26.07 -11.46 1.88
C HIS A 61 25.88 -9.94 1.81
N ILE A 62 24.64 -9.44 1.77
CA ILE A 62 24.37 -7.99 1.85
C ILE A 62 24.85 -7.43 3.19
N ALA A 63 24.46 -8.05 4.31
CA ALA A 63 24.81 -7.60 5.65
C ALA A 63 26.33 -7.59 5.89
N ALA A 64 27.05 -8.57 5.34
CA ALA A 64 28.50 -8.65 5.38
C ALA A 64 29.21 -7.47 4.70
N THR A 65 28.55 -6.75 3.77
CA THR A 65 29.13 -5.53 3.18
C THR A 65 29.21 -4.37 4.18
N ARG A 66 28.47 -4.43 5.29
CA ARG A 66 28.39 -3.39 6.33
C ARG A 66 28.01 -1.99 5.81
N ARG A 67 27.40 -1.92 4.63
CA ARG A 67 26.85 -0.68 4.06
C ARG A 67 25.49 -0.36 4.69
N PRO A 68 25.09 0.92 4.75
CA PRO A 68 23.72 1.27 5.12
C PRO A 68 22.71 0.55 4.23
N PRO A 69 21.58 0.09 4.79
CA PRO A 69 20.57 -0.63 4.01
C PRO A 69 19.94 0.30 2.96
N ILE A 70 19.80 -0.22 1.75
CA ILE A 70 19.09 0.47 0.65
C ILE A 70 17.60 0.44 0.96
N VAL A 71 16.90 1.57 0.73
CA VAL A 71 15.45 1.68 0.94
C VAL A 71 14.71 1.34 -0.34
N ILE A 72 13.87 0.31 -0.31
CA ILE A 72 13.12 -0.19 -1.47
C ILE A 72 11.63 0.01 -1.24
N GLY A 73 10.96 0.62 -2.22
CA GLY A 73 9.50 0.60 -2.32
C GLY A 73 9.02 -0.54 -3.22
N VAL A 74 7.77 -0.94 -3.07
CA VAL A 74 7.11 -1.85 -4.02
C VAL A 74 5.84 -1.17 -4.50
N GLY A 75 5.66 -1.13 -5.82
CA GLY A 75 4.42 -0.67 -6.45
C GLY A 75 3.56 -1.82 -6.91
N ASP A 76 2.78 -1.60 -7.95
CA ASP A 76 1.92 -2.63 -8.51
C ASP A 76 2.71 -3.83 -9.05
N VAL A 77 2.31 -5.01 -8.58
CA VAL A 77 2.67 -6.32 -9.15
C VAL A 77 1.37 -7.12 -9.29
N LYS A 78 0.77 -7.01 -10.47
CA LYS A 78 -0.60 -7.48 -10.78
C LYS A 78 -0.59 -8.74 -11.63
N ASP A 79 -1.74 -9.40 -11.71
CA ASP A 79 -1.99 -10.44 -12.70
C ASP A 79 -2.37 -9.80 -14.04
N TYR A 80 -1.52 -9.99 -15.04
CA TYR A 80 -1.73 -9.59 -16.43
C TYR A 80 -2.03 -10.77 -17.35
N THR A 81 -2.18 -11.99 -16.82
CA THR A 81 -2.48 -13.19 -17.62
C THR A 81 -3.89 -13.15 -18.20
N GLY A 82 -4.80 -12.42 -17.56
CA GLY A 82 -6.22 -12.32 -17.94
C GLY A 82 -6.99 -13.64 -17.79
N LYS A 83 -6.42 -14.65 -17.13
CA LYS A 83 -7.06 -15.96 -16.96
C LYS A 83 -8.09 -15.91 -15.85
N TYR A 84 -9.35 -16.13 -16.22
CA TYR A 84 -10.49 -16.11 -15.33
C TYR A 84 -11.35 -17.36 -15.50
N SER A 85 -11.80 -17.92 -14.37
CA SER A 85 -12.78 -19.00 -14.29
C SER A 85 -14.08 -18.44 -13.72
N ILE A 86 -15.22 -18.77 -14.35
CA ILE A 86 -16.54 -18.30 -13.91
C ILE A 86 -16.88 -18.80 -12.50
N ASN A 87 -16.41 -20.00 -12.15
CA ASN A 87 -16.74 -20.63 -10.87
C ASN A 87 -15.68 -20.36 -9.78
N GLU A 88 -14.43 -20.06 -10.17
CA GLU A 88 -13.29 -20.01 -9.24
C GLU A 88 -12.64 -18.61 -9.17
N GLY A 89 -13.01 -17.69 -10.05
CA GLY A 89 -12.43 -16.34 -10.13
C GLY A 89 -11.12 -16.30 -10.91
N ASN A 90 -10.22 -15.38 -10.55
CA ASN A 90 -8.91 -15.25 -11.18
C ASN A 90 -8.05 -16.49 -10.93
N ALA A 91 -7.42 -17.00 -11.98
CA ALA A 91 -6.56 -18.20 -11.88
C ALA A 91 -5.26 -17.92 -11.11
N ILE A 92 -4.81 -16.67 -11.08
CA ILE A 92 -3.61 -16.21 -10.39
C ILE A 92 -3.99 -15.19 -9.29
N THR A 93 -3.18 -15.18 -8.24
CA THR A 93 -3.34 -14.24 -7.13
C THR A 93 -3.19 -12.78 -7.59
N GLN A 94 -4.01 -11.91 -7.00
CA GLN A 94 -3.88 -10.46 -7.15
C GLN A 94 -2.92 -9.85 -6.10
N GLY A 95 -2.35 -10.69 -5.23
CA GLY A 95 -1.44 -10.30 -4.15
C GLY A 95 0.04 -10.32 -4.53
N GLY A 96 0.39 -10.20 -5.81
CA GLY A 96 1.79 -10.25 -6.27
C GLY A 96 2.67 -9.20 -5.58
N ALA A 97 2.16 -8.00 -5.35
CA ALA A 97 2.91 -6.94 -4.67
C ALA A 97 3.23 -7.33 -3.22
N LEU A 98 2.27 -7.93 -2.51
CA LEU A 98 2.47 -8.42 -1.14
C LEU A 98 3.44 -9.60 -1.07
N MET A 99 3.50 -10.44 -2.11
CA MET A 99 4.52 -11.49 -2.23
C MET A 99 5.92 -10.89 -2.40
N VAL A 100 6.07 -9.82 -3.18
CA VAL A 100 7.34 -9.09 -3.34
C VAL A 100 7.74 -8.38 -2.03
N TYR A 101 6.81 -7.73 -1.33
CA TYR A 101 7.05 -7.20 0.02
C TYR A 101 7.51 -8.30 0.98
N SER A 102 6.83 -9.46 0.97
CA SER A 102 7.21 -10.60 1.81
C SER A 102 8.62 -11.10 1.48
N ALA A 103 8.99 -11.16 0.19
CA ALA A 103 10.31 -11.57 -0.26
C ALA A 103 11.42 -10.60 0.21
N LEU A 104 11.17 -9.28 0.13
CA LEU A 104 12.06 -8.28 0.69
C LEU A 104 12.14 -8.41 2.23
N GLY A 105 11.01 -8.69 2.89
CA GLY A 105 10.95 -8.93 4.34
C GLY A 105 11.77 -10.15 4.78
N LYS A 106 11.81 -11.20 3.95
CA LYS A 106 12.65 -12.38 4.16
C LYS A 106 14.16 -12.10 4.06
N LEU A 107 14.58 -10.93 3.54
CA LEU A 107 15.97 -10.47 3.65
C LEU A 107 16.30 -9.93 5.06
N GLY A 108 15.35 -9.95 6.00
CA GLY A 108 15.57 -9.81 7.43
C GLY A 108 16.25 -8.50 7.85
N GLY A 109 15.92 -7.38 7.21
CA GLY A 109 16.51 -6.07 7.52
C GLY A 109 17.83 -5.75 6.83
N ALA A 110 18.39 -6.67 6.02
CA ALA A 110 19.54 -6.37 5.17
C ALA A 110 19.22 -5.28 4.12
N VAL A 111 17.93 -5.06 3.86
CA VAL A 111 17.36 -3.96 3.09
C VAL A 111 16.26 -3.30 3.92
N SER A 112 16.04 -2.01 3.71
CA SER A 112 14.91 -1.28 4.30
C SER A 112 13.75 -1.24 3.32
N ILE A 113 12.53 -1.35 3.82
CA ILE A 113 11.32 -1.38 3.00
C ILE A 113 10.50 -0.11 3.30
N ALA A 114 10.15 0.63 2.25
CA ALA A 114 9.24 1.77 2.35
C ALA A 114 7.85 1.36 1.83
N GLU A 115 6.81 1.62 2.63
CA GLU A 115 5.42 1.45 2.19
C GLU A 115 5.09 2.47 1.10
N ARG A 116 4.76 1.97 -0.10
CA ARG A 116 4.43 2.75 -1.30
C ARG A 116 3.28 2.15 -2.10
N PHE A 117 2.76 0.99 -1.69
CA PHE A 117 1.71 0.27 -2.40
C PHE A 117 0.33 0.66 -1.87
N ASP A 118 0.17 0.76 -0.55
CA ASP A 118 -1.07 1.21 0.08
C ASP A 118 -0.81 2.33 1.11
N PRO A 119 -0.58 3.57 0.64
CA PRO A 119 -0.30 4.70 1.53
C PRO A 119 -1.56 5.27 2.19
N VAL A 120 -2.76 4.71 1.98
CA VAL A 120 -4.03 5.36 2.35
C VAL A 120 -4.11 5.66 3.84
N ILE A 121 -3.69 4.73 4.69
CA ILE A 121 -3.66 4.98 6.14
C ILE A 121 -2.61 6.04 6.49
N ALA A 122 -1.40 5.96 5.92
CA ALA A 122 -0.35 6.94 6.17
C ALA A 122 -0.75 8.36 5.75
N GLU A 123 -1.44 8.51 4.61
CA GLU A 123 -1.98 9.79 4.13
C GLU A 123 -3.09 10.33 5.04
N ARG A 124 -3.96 9.45 5.55
CA ARG A 124 -5.02 9.84 6.51
C ARG A 124 -4.44 10.30 7.84
N GLU A 125 -3.50 9.54 8.39
CA GLU A 125 -2.77 9.88 9.61
C GLU A 125 -2.04 11.22 9.45
N LEU A 126 -1.37 11.43 8.30
CA LEU A 126 -0.73 12.70 7.99
C LEU A 126 -1.74 13.86 7.92
N ALA A 127 -2.92 13.64 7.34
CA ALA A 127 -3.99 14.63 7.31
C ALA A 127 -4.56 14.93 8.71
N TYR A 128 -4.66 13.94 9.60
CA TYR A 128 -5.03 14.17 11.01
C TYR A 128 -3.95 14.93 11.76
N ALA A 129 -2.68 14.63 11.51
CA ALA A 129 -1.55 15.36 12.09
C ALA A 129 -1.52 16.83 11.62
N ASP A 130 -1.75 17.08 10.34
CA ASP A 130 -1.87 18.42 9.75
C ASP A 130 -2.97 19.24 10.42
N ARG A 131 -4.14 18.62 10.67
CA ARG A 131 -5.28 19.24 11.37
C ARG A 131 -5.13 19.29 12.89
N ARG A 132 -4.01 18.82 13.46
CA ARG A 132 -3.78 18.70 14.91
C ARG A 132 -4.84 17.84 15.63
N GLN A 133 -5.43 16.90 14.91
CA GLN A 133 -6.42 15.93 15.41
C GLN A 133 -5.77 14.63 15.87
N LEU A 134 -4.56 14.34 15.37
CA LEU A 134 -3.81 13.15 15.75
C LEU A 134 -3.09 13.38 17.08
N GLY A 135 -3.18 12.42 18.00
CA GLY A 135 -2.46 12.43 19.28
C GLY A 135 -2.11 11.00 19.69
N ASP A 136 -1.13 10.88 20.58
CA ASP A 136 -0.61 9.61 21.12
C ASP A 136 -0.93 9.44 22.62
N GLY A 137 -1.84 10.27 23.15
CA GLY A 137 -2.20 10.31 24.57
C GLY A 137 -1.18 11.05 25.46
N ARG A 138 -0.14 11.68 24.88
CA ARG A 138 0.87 12.44 25.62
C ARG A 138 0.81 13.92 25.25
N THR A 139 1.32 14.76 26.14
CA THR A 139 1.55 16.18 25.84
C THR A 139 2.97 16.36 25.31
N HIS A 140 3.10 17.08 24.21
CA HIS A 140 4.36 17.33 23.52
C HIS A 140 4.77 18.79 23.72
N GLN A 141 6.06 19.05 23.89
CA GLN A 141 6.59 20.40 24.05
C GLN A 141 7.26 20.84 22.74
N LEU A 142 6.74 21.89 22.13
CA LEU A 142 7.27 22.49 20.91
C LEU A 142 8.24 23.62 21.24
N GLY A 143 9.33 23.74 20.49
CA GLY A 143 10.17 24.94 20.51
C GLY A 143 9.51 26.10 19.77
N GLY A 144 9.53 27.31 20.34
CA GLY A 144 8.98 28.51 19.70
C GLY A 144 9.68 29.80 20.15
N PRO A 145 9.56 30.90 19.39
CA PRO A 145 10.24 32.18 19.68
C PRO A 145 9.92 32.79 21.06
N ASN A 146 8.81 32.39 21.69
CA ASN A 146 8.30 32.96 22.95
C ASN A 146 8.26 31.94 24.11
N GLY A 147 9.10 30.91 24.07
CA GLY A 147 9.07 29.82 25.06
C GLY A 147 8.23 28.63 24.60
N GLY A 148 8.53 27.45 25.14
CA GLY A 148 7.99 26.18 24.63
C GLY A 148 6.48 26.06 24.81
N GLN A 149 5.78 25.63 23.76
CA GLN A 149 4.33 25.42 23.78
C GLN A 149 4.01 23.95 24.03
N ASN A 150 3.22 23.66 25.05
CA ASN A 150 2.70 22.33 25.32
C ASN A 150 1.44 22.06 24.50
N VAL A 151 1.44 20.98 23.73
CA VAL A 151 0.33 20.61 22.83
C VAL A 151 -0.10 19.15 23.05
N PRO A 152 -1.40 18.84 23.02
CA PRO A 152 -1.90 17.47 23.22
C PRO A 152 -1.91 16.62 21.93
N TRP A 153 -1.58 17.22 20.79
CA TRP A 153 -1.55 16.58 19.48
C TRP A 153 -0.11 16.25 19.08
N LEU A 154 0.05 15.28 18.18
CA LEU A 154 1.34 14.77 17.74
C LEU A 154 2.05 15.78 16.81
N PRO A 155 3.22 16.32 17.21
CA PRO A 155 4.00 17.18 16.33
C PRO A 155 4.52 16.42 15.12
N TYR A 156 4.29 16.99 13.94
CA TYR A 156 4.82 16.45 12.70
C TYR A 156 5.99 17.32 12.25
N PHE A 157 7.14 16.70 11.96
CA PHE A 157 8.33 17.39 11.48
C PHE A 157 8.57 17.03 10.02
N GLY A 158 8.94 18.04 9.21
CA GLY A 158 9.30 17.81 7.82
C GLY A 158 10.49 16.86 7.71
N GLY A 159 10.48 16.00 6.69
CA GLY A 159 11.57 15.04 6.44
C GLY A 159 11.51 13.73 7.23
N THR A 160 10.43 13.48 7.97
CA THR A 160 10.19 12.21 8.69
C THR A 160 9.82 11.04 7.77
N ILE A 161 9.21 11.31 6.61
CA ILE A 161 8.95 10.30 5.58
C ILE A 161 10.23 10.08 4.76
N ASN A 162 10.88 8.94 4.97
CA ASN A 162 12.09 8.56 4.23
C ASN A 162 11.79 8.29 2.75
N LYS A 163 12.69 8.75 1.87
CA LYS A 163 12.62 8.42 0.43
C LYS A 163 12.94 6.93 0.23
N SER A 164 12.34 6.31 -0.79
CA SER A 164 12.89 5.09 -1.37
C SER A 164 14.04 5.42 -2.32
N ASP A 165 15.09 4.63 -2.31
CA ASP A 165 16.17 4.70 -3.31
C ASP A 165 15.73 4.11 -4.64
N TYR A 166 15.06 2.95 -4.57
CA TYR A 166 14.51 2.25 -5.72
C TYR A 166 13.09 1.77 -5.44
N PHE A 167 12.36 1.41 -6.50
CA PHE A 167 11.11 0.69 -6.37
C PHE A 167 11.01 -0.47 -7.36
N ILE A 168 10.30 -1.52 -6.94
CA ILE A 168 10.01 -2.71 -7.76
C ILE A 168 8.56 -2.66 -8.25
N VAL A 169 8.35 -2.87 -9.55
CA VAL A 169 7.03 -3.01 -10.19
C VAL A 169 7.08 -4.11 -11.24
N GLY A 170 5.92 -4.62 -11.63
CA GLY A 170 5.83 -5.64 -12.67
C GLY A 170 4.51 -6.40 -12.62
N GLY A 171 4.55 -7.71 -12.92
CA GLY A 171 3.38 -8.55 -12.79
C GLY A 171 3.62 -10.00 -13.19
N ILE A 172 2.58 -10.81 -13.00
CA ILE A 172 2.48 -12.15 -13.54
C ILE A 172 1.88 -12.01 -14.94
N THR A 173 2.64 -12.38 -15.97
CA THR A 173 2.34 -12.02 -17.37
C THR A 173 1.87 -13.19 -18.20
N GLU A 174 2.25 -14.41 -17.83
CA GLU A 174 1.87 -15.61 -18.56
C GLU A 174 1.35 -16.71 -17.64
N LEU A 175 0.35 -17.43 -18.13
CA LEU A 175 -0.16 -18.67 -17.53
C LEU A 175 -0.56 -19.63 -18.65
N ASN A 176 0.24 -20.68 -18.82
CA ASN A 176 0.06 -21.68 -19.87
C ASN A 176 -0.32 -23.02 -19.23
N TYR A 177 -1.46 -23.58 -19.63
CA TYR A 177 -1.89 -24.93 -19.23
C TYR A 177 -1.60 -25.94 -20.33
N ASN A 178 -1.48 -27.21 -19.97
CA ASN A 178 -1.36 -28.34 -20.89
C ASN A 178 -0.19 -28.20 -21.89
N ILE A 179 0.97 -27.74 -21.42
CA ILE A 179 2.16 -27.52 -22.27
C ILE A 179 2.64 -28.83 -22.90
N ASN A 180 2.79 -29.84 -22.05
CA ASN A 180 3.05 -31.23 -22.43
C ASN A 180 2.25 -32.11 -21.48
N SER A 181 1.10 -32.57 -21.94
CA SER A 181 0.22 -33.48 -21.22
C SER A 181 0.12 -34.79 -21.96
N GLY A 182 0.34 -35.90 -21.25
CA GLY A 182 0.28 -37.24 -21.81
C GLY A 182 -0.46 -38.18 -20.89
N GLY A 183 -1.05 -39.23 -21.44
CA GLY A 183 -1.71 -40.25 -20.63
C GLY A 183 -2.07 -41.49 -21.42
N ALA A 184 -2.28 -42.58 -20.71
CA ALA A 184 -2.80 -43.83 -21.24
C ALA A 184 -4.09 -44.18 -20.50
N GLU A 185 -5.06 -44.66 -21.27
CA GLU A 185 -6.33 -45.13 -20.75
C GLU A 185 -6.61 -46.50 -21.36
N PHE A 186 -6.93 -47.47 -20.51
CA PHE A 186 -7.31 -48.81 -20.94
C PHE A 186 -8.63 -49.18 -20.28
N ALA A 187 -9.64 -49.51 -21.08
CA ALA A 187 -10.97 -49.85 -20.59
C ALA A 187 -11.53 -51.09 -21.29
N VAL A 188 -12.16 -51.98 -20.53
CA VAL A 188 -12.90 -53.15 -21.01
C VAL A 188 -14.23 -53.21 -20.28
N ASN A 189 -15.35 -53.31 -21.01
CA ASN A 189 -16.70 -53.39 -20.44
C ASN A 189 -16.99 -52.28 -19.42
N GLN A 190 -16.68 -51.03 -19.76
CA GLN A 190 -16.93 -49.83 -18.92
C GLN A 190 -16.14 -49.80 -17.60
N VAL A 191 -15.16 -50.70 -17.42
CA VAL A 191 -14.16 -50.65 -16.34
C VAL A 191 -12.82 -50.28 -16.94
N GLY A 192 -12.20 -49.21 -16.45
CA GLY A 192 -10.94 -48.74 -17.01
C GLY A 192 -9.97 -48.14 -16.00
N VAL A 193 -8.68 -48.21 -16.35
CA VAL A 193 -7.59 -47.53 -15.65
C VAL A 193 -7.11 -46.37 -16.51
N LYS A 194 -6.86 -45.23 -15.87
CA LYS A 194 -6.30 -44.02 -16.49
C LYS A 194 -5.08 -43.54 -15.72
N ALA A 195 -4.04 -43.16 -16.46
CA ALA A 195 -2.88 -42.44 -15.95
C ALA A 195 -2.63 -41.24 -16.85
N ARG A 196 -2.63 -40.04 -16.28
CA ARG A 196 -2.46 -38.77 -17.00
C ARG A 196 -1.42 -37.91 -16.28
N THR A 197 -0.67 -37.14 -17.05
CA THR A 197 0.27 -36.14 -16.59
C THR A 197 -0.10 -34.80 -17.22
N PHE A 198 0.06 -33.73 -16.46
CA PHE A 198 -0.24 -32.38 -16.89
C PHE A 198 0.93 -31.49 -16.54
N SER A 199 1.30 -30.61 -17.46
CA SER A 199 2.27 -29.56 -17.19
C SER A 199 1.69 -28.20 -17.52
N GLN A 200 2.04 -27.23 -16.68
CA GLN A 200 1.61 -25.84 -16.81
C GLN A 200 2.80 -24.94 -16.46
N SER A 201 2.79 -23.68 -16.88
CA SER A 201 3.83 -22.72 -16.52
C SER A 201 3.23 -21.37 -16.18
N VAL A 202 3.95 -20.65 -15.33
CA VAL A 202 3.67 -19.25 -15.01
C VAL A 202 4.92 -18.42 -15.27
N SER A 203 4.76 -17.22 -15.79
CA SER A 203 5.87 -16.29 -16.00
C SER A 203 5.63 -14.98 -15.24
N VAL A 204 6.71 -14.43 -14.68
CA VAL A 204 6.71 -13.14 -13.99
C VAL A 204 7.73 -12.21 -14.64
N ASP A 205 7.32 -10.97 -14.86
CA ASP A 205 8.16 -9.91 -15.39
C ASP A 205 8.23 -8.78 -14.36
N LEU A 206 9.42 -8.52 -13.84
CA LEU A 206 9.66 -7.50 -12.83
C LEU A 206 10.77 -6.55 -13.28
N ARG A 207 10.71 -5.32 -12.78
CA ARG A 207 11.77 -4.32 -12.95
C ARG A 207 12.02 -3.55 -11.68
N ILE A 208 13.28 -3.18 -11.46
CA ILE A 208 13.69 -2.25 -10.41
C ILE A 208 14.07 -0.92 -11.05
N VAL A 209 13.54 0.16 -10.48
CA VAL A 209 13.60 1.51 -11.05
C VAL A 209 14.21 2.46 -10.03
N ASP A 210 15.11 3.32 -10.47
CA ASP A 210 15.68 4.39 -9.64
C ASP A 210 14.61 5.46 -9.37
N THR A 211 14.32 5.75 -8.10
CA THR A 211 13.23 6.66 -7.72
C THR A 211 13.48 8.10 -8.19
N LYS A 212 14.74 8.53 -8.33
CA LYS A 212 15.08 9.92 -8.68
C LYS A 212 15.00 10.17 -10.19
N SER A 213 15.59 9.27 -10.97
CA SER A 213 15.70 9.40 -12.42
C SER A 213 14.56 8.72 -13.18
N LEU A 214 13.81 7.83 -12.51
CA LEU A 214 12.80 6.95 -13.12
C LEU A 214 13.36 6.02 -14.21
N MET A 215 14.69 5.90 -14.28
CA MET A 215 15.35 4.98 -15.20
C MET A 215 15.27 3.56 -14.67
N VAL A 216 14.94 2.62 -15.56
CA VAL A 216 14.94 1.19 -15.24
C VAL A 216 16.38 0.72 -15.08
N VAL A 217 16.75 0.27 -13.89
CA VAL A 217 18.10 -0.21 -13.57
C VAL A 217 18.28 -1.64 -14.05
N ARG A 218 17.28 -2.49 -13.82
CA ARG A 218 17.30 -3.90 -14.22
C ARG A 218 15.90 -4.44 -14.43
N THR A 219 15.77 -5.36 -15.38
CA THR A 219 14.58 -6.19 -15.58
C THR A 219 14.91 -7.67 -15.39
N VAL A 220 13.90 -8.44 -15.04
CA VAL A 220 13.93 -9.91 -14.99
C VAL A 220 12.64 -10.45 -15.59
N SER A 221 12.76 -11.53 -16.34
CA SER A 221 11.66 -12.33 -16.86
C SER A 221 11.94 -13.77 -16.46
N LEU A 222 11.06 -14.38 -15.67
CA LEU A 222 11.26 -15.70 -15.07
C LEU A 222 10.04 -16.57 -15.33
N THR A 223 10.27 -17.81 -15.75
CA THR A 223 9.20 -18.80 -15.93
C THR A 223 9.42 -19.98 -14.99
N LYS A 224 8.34 -20.39 -14.30
CA LYS A 224 8.30 -21.62 -13.52
C LYS A 224 7.30 -22.58 -14.14
N GLN A 225 7.76 -23.80 -14.44
CA GLN A 225 6.90 -24.90 -14.85
C GLN A 225 6.46 -25.72 -13.64
N PHE A 226 5.24 -26.22 -13.67
CA PHE A 226 4.62 -27.11 -12.69
C PHE A 226 4.23 -28.40 -13.38
N ASN A 227 4.39 -29.51 -12.67
CA ASN A 227 3.94 -30.82 -13.13
C ASN A 227 2.89 -31.37 -12.16
N GLY A 228 1.91 -32.06 -12.71
CA GLY A 228 0.88 -32.79 -11.99
C GLY A 228 0.60 -34.14 -12.62
N TYR A 229 0.00 -35.03 -11.85
CA TYR A 229 -0.38 -36.36 -12.28
C TYR A 229 -1.77 -36.73 -11.76
N GLU A 230 -2.44 -37.60 -12.51
CA GLU A 230 -3.71 -38.23 -12.14
C GLU A 230 -3.60 -39.72 -12.45
N VAL A 231 -3.83 -40.56 -11.46
CA VAL A 231 -3.96 -42.01 -11.61
C VAL A 231 -5.30 -42.44 -11.04
N GLY A 232 -6.09 -43.17 -11.82
CA GLY A 232 -7.44 -43.53 -11.39
C GLY A 232 -7.96 -44.80 -12.06
N LEU A 233 -8.92 -45.42 -11.40
CA LEU A 233 -9.74 -46.52 -11.85
C LEU A 233 -11.19 -46.05 -11.85
N ASN A 234 -11.85 -46.18 -13.00
CA ASN A 234 -13.26 -45.83 -13.18
C ASN A 234 -14.06 -47.09 -13.51
N VAL A 235 -15.21 -47.27 -12.86
CA VAL A 235 -16.17 -48.34 -13.11
C VAL A 235 -17.54 -47.75 -13.42
N PHE A 236 -17.98 -47.87 -14.67
CA PHE A 236 -19.34 -47.60 -15.10
C PHE A 236 -20.13 -48.90 -15.27
N ARG A 237 -21.33 -48.98 -14.68
CA ARG A 237 -22.23 -50.12 -14.93
C ARG A 237 -23.70 -49.75 -14.82
N PHE A 238 -24.50 -50.25 -15.76
CA PHE A 238 -25.95 -50.16 -15.73
C PHE A 238 -26.55 -51.38 -15.02
N PHE A 239 -27.42 -51.14 -14.04
CA PHE A 239 -28.29 -52.15 -13.45
C PHE A 239 -29.74 -51.69 -13.57
N GLY A 240 -30.47 -52.25 -14.55
CA GLY A 240 -31.83 -51.81 -14.89
C GLY A 240 -31.82 -50.40 -15.50
N SER A 241 -32.60 -49.47 -14.94
CA SER A 241 -32.64 -48.05 -15.34
C SER A 241 -31.71 -47.13 -14.55
N LYS A 242 -30.87 -47.68 -13.65
CA LYS A 242 -29.97 -46.92 -12.78
C LYS A 242 -28.52 -47.06 -13.22
N LEU A 243 -27.82 -45.92 -13.24
CA LEU A 243 -26.40 -45.80 -13.57
C LEU A 243 -25.60 -45.75 -12.27
N TYR A 244 -24.58 -46.60 -12.17
CA TYR A 244 -23.63 -46.62 -11.08
C TYR A 244 -22.25 -46.25 -11.63
N ASP A 245 -21.65 -45.21 -11.05
CA ASP A 245 -20.33 -44.68 -11.37
C ASP A 245 -19.47 -44.69 -10.10
N VAL A 246 -18.33 -45.38 -10.17
CA VAL A 246 -17.38 -45.48 -9.06
C VAL A 246 -16.01 -45.06 -9.57
N ASP A 247 -15.55 -43.89 -9.10
CA ASP A 247 -14.23 -43.34 -9.37
C ASP A 247 -13.32 -43.50 -8.15
N ILE A 248 -12.19 -44.18 -8.32
CA ILE A 248 -11.15 -44.34 -7.30
C ILE A 248 -9.82 -43.87 -7.89
N GLY A 249 -9.19 -42.84 -7.31
CA GLY A 249 -7.93 -42.33 -7.85
C GLY A 249 -7.20 -41.35 -6.96
N ALA A 250 -5.94 -41.09 -7.30
CA ALA A 250 -5.10 -40.07 -6.70
C ALA A 250 -4.70 -39.04 -7.77
N LYS A 251 -4.86 -37.77 -7.44
CA LYS A 251 -4.42 -36.64 -8.26
C LYS A 251 -3.57 -35.73 -7.40
N GLY A 252 -2.40 -35.33 -7.92
CA GLY A 252 -1.47 -34.45 -7.22
C GLY A 252 -0.86 -33.44 -8.18
N GLN A 253 -0.68 -32.21 -7.72
CA GLN A 253 -0.03 -31.15 -8.49
C GLN A 253 0.77 -30.22 -7.57
N GLU A 254 1.87 -29.67 -8.11
CA GLU A 254 2.59 -28.59 -7.42
C GLU A 254 1.66 -27.37 -7.23
N PRO A 255 1.60 -26.77 -6.02
CA PRO A 255 0.76 -25.60 -5.79
C PRO A 255 1.20 -24.40 -6.63
N VAL A 256 0.32 -23.92 -7.51
CA VAL A 256 0.60 -22.77 -8.42
C VAL A 256 1.05 -21.54 -7.64
N GLN A 257 0.33 -21.20 -6.57
CA GLN A 257 0.61 -20.00 -5.78
C GLN A 257 1.98 -20.06 -5.08
N MET A 258 2.45 -21.26 -4.71
CA MET A 258 3.79 -21.46 -4.17
C MET A 258 4.86 -21.21 -5.24
N GLY A 259 4.66 -21.72 -6.47
CA GLY A 259 5.62 -21.48 -7.55
C GLY A 259 5.63 -20.03 -8.04
N VAL A 260 4.48 -19.34 -8.05
CA VAL A 260 4.41 -17.89 -8.30
C VAL A 260 5.22 -17.15 -7.24
N ARG A 261 5.02 -17.46 -5.95
CA ARG A 261 5.79 -16.86 -4.85
C ARG A 261 7.29 -17.11 -5.02
N ALA A 262 7.70 -18.34 -5.31
CA ALA A 262 9.11 -18.68 -5.53
C ALA A 262 9.72 -17.93 -6.72
N ALA A 263 8.98 -17.78 -7.82
CA ALA A 263 9.43 -17.01 -8.99
C ALA A 263 9.58 -15.51 -8.66
N LEU A 264 8.65 -14.93 -7.90
CA LEU A 264 8.74 -13.54 -7.43
C LEU A 264 9.91 -13.34 -6.46
N GLU A 265 10.12 -14.27 -5.52
CA GLU A 265 11.25 -14.25 -4.57
C GLU A 265 12.60 -14.31 -5.30
N GLU A 266 12.74 -15.18 -6.30
CA GLU A 266 13.93 -15.21 -7.15
C GLU A 266 14.10 -13.93 -7.97
N GLY A 267 13.00 -13.38 -8.50
CA GLY A 267 12.99 -12.10 -9.18
C GLY A 267 13.52 -10.98 -8.29
N VAL A 268 13.08 -10.92 -7.02
CA VAL A 268 13.57 -9.97 -6.02
C VAL A 268 15.08 -10.14 -5.80
N VAL A 269 15.58 -11.35 -5.57
CA VAL A 269 17.03 -11.59 -5.39
C VAL A 269 17.84 -11.08 -6.58
N ARG A 270 17.42 -11.43 -7.81
CA ARG A 270 18.11 -11.04 -9.06
C ARG A 270 18.07 -9.52 -9.29
N LEU A 271 16.95 -8.87 -9.01
CA LEU A 271 16.82 -7.41 -9.12
C LEU A 271 17.65 -6.69 -8.05
N MET A 272 17.57 -7.13 -6.80
CA MET A 272 18.32 -6.54 -5.70
C MET A 272 19.83 -6.61 -5.95
N ALA A 273 20.34 -7.69 -6.54
CA ALA A 273 21.76 -7.83 -6.85
C ALA A 273 22.30 -6.68 -7.72
N SER A 274 21.46 -6.09 -8.58
CA SER A 274 21.84 -4.96 -9.43
C SER A 274 21.99 -3.64 -8.68
N VAL A 275 21.36 -3.47 -7.51
CA VAL A 275 21.41 -2.22 -6.72
C VAL A 275 22.25 -2.35 -5.46
N THR A 276 22.30 -3.54 -4.84
CA THR A 276 23.17 -3.83 -3.69
C THR A 276 24.63 -4.02 -4.11
N GLN A 277 24.87 -4.34 -5.39
CA GLN A 277 26.17 -4.72 -5.93
C GLN A 277 26.75 -5.97 -5.25
N VAL A 278 25.87 -6.89 -4.84
CA VAL A 278 26.21 -8.18 -4.22
C VAL A 278 25.85 -9.31 -5.18
N ASP A 279 26.80 -10.21 -5.44
CA ASP A 279 26.55 -11.35 -6.32
C ASP A 279 25.66 -12.40 -5.62
N HIS A 280 24.51 -12.67 -6.22
CA HIS A 280 23.54 -13.65 -5.73
C HIS A 280 23.81 -15.08 -6.23
N ARG A 281 24.59 -15.25 -7.31
CA ARG A 281 24.79 -16.54 -7.99
C ARG A 281 25.31 -17.65 -7.07
N PRO A 282 26.24 -17.41 -6.12
CA PRO A 282 26.65 -18.45 -5.18
C PRO A 282 25.49 -19.01 -4.36
N CYS A 283 24.58 -18.14 -3.90
CA CYS A 283 23.43 -18.54 -3.10
C CYS A 283 22.38 -19.32 -3.90
N MET A 284 22.27 -19.09 -5.22
CA MET A 284 21.29 -19.79 -6.08
C MET A 284 21.49 -21.31 -6.12
N THR A 285 22.68 -21.80 -5.80
CA THR A 285 22.99 -23.22 -5.72
C THR A 285 22.32 -23.93 -4.54
N MET A 286 21.79 -23.17 -3.57
CA MET A 286 21.13 -23.70 -2.38
C MET A 286 19.65 -24.02 -2.59
N ARG A 287 19.09 -23.72 -3.77
CA ARG A 287 17.70 -24.11 -4.08
C ARG A 287 17.62 -25.64 -4.20
N PRO A 288 16.58 -26.28 -3.63
CA PRO A 288 16.30 -27.67 -3.88
C PRO A 288 16.19 -27.98 -5.38
N GLY A 289 16.74 -29.12 -5.79
CA GLY A 289 16.56 -29.68 -7.12
C GLY A 289 15.12 -30.10 -7.40
N SER A 290 14.84 -30.44 -8.66
CA SER A 290 13.51 -30.94 -9.06
C SER A 290 13.17 -32.23 -8.30
N GLY A 291 12.05 -32.21 -7.58
CA GLY A 291 11.57 -33.37 -6.78
C GLY A 291 12.18 -33.47 -5.39
N GLU A 292 13.10 -32.58 -5.00
CA GLU A 292 13.63 -32.52 -3.65
C GLU A 292 12.65 -31.84 -2.68
N GLN A 293 12.82 -32.15 -1.39
CA GLN A 293 11.98 -31.59 -0.34
C GLN A 293 12.31 -30.10 -0.12
N ILE A 294 11.27 -29.31 0.11
CA ILE A 294 11.40 -27.88 0.42
C ILE A 294 11.76 -27.73 1.91
N PRO A 295 12.81 -26.97 2.26
CA PRO A 295 13.14 -26.66 3.65
C PRO A 295 11.95 -26.02 4.37
N LEU A 296 11.67 -26.47 5.59
CA LEU A 296 10.59 -25.92 6.41
C LEU A 296 11.05 -24.77 7.32
N THR A 297 12.36 -24.54 7.40
CA THR A 297 12.94 -23.44 8.18
C THR A 297 12.82 -22.13 7.40
N PRO A 298 12.19 -21.08 7.98
CA PRO A 298 12.10 -19.77 7.35
C PRO A 298 13.47 -19.13 7.11
N ALA A 299 13.59 -18.29 6.07
CA ALA A 299 14.83 -17.60 5.72
C ALA A 299 15.44 -16.80 6.89
N ALA A 300 14.60 -16.19 7.74
CA ALA A 300 15.07 -15.42 8.89
C ALA A 300 15.88 -16.27 9.88
N ASP A 301 15.45 -17.51 10.13
CA ASP A 301 16.10 -18.43 11.07
C ASP A 301 17.36 -19.09 10.49
N LEU A 302 17.55 -19.00 9.17
CA LEU A 302 18.72 -19.51 8.46
C LEU A 302 19.87 -18.50 8.40
N ARG A 303 19.63 -17.24 8.80
CA ARG A 303 20.64 -16.18 8.78
C ARG A 303 21.74 -16.40 9.80
N LYS A 304 22.95 -15.99 9.43
CA LYS A 304 24.16 -16.13 10.26
C LYS A 304 24.88 -14.81 10.51
N VAL A 305 24.53 -13.75 9.77
CA VAL A 305 25.21 -12.46 9.84
C VAL A 305 24.20 -11.39 10.27
N ASP A 306 24.51 -10.63 11.32
CA ASP A 306 23.65 -9.55 11.79
C ASP A 306 23.72 -8.31 10.88
N ASN A 307 22.63 -7.53 10.83
CA ASN A 307 22.61 -6.31 10.02
C ASN A 307 23.49 -5.21 10.64
N PRO A 308 24.03 -4.29 9.81
CA PRO A 308 24.68 -3.07 10.31
C PRO A 308 23.66 -2.19 11.05
N GLY A 309 23.73 -2.19 12.39
CA GLY A 309 22.87 -1.40 13.28
C GLY A 309 22.23 -2.19 14.43
N ASP A 310 22.12 -3.51 14.30
CA ASP A 310 21.45 -4.37 15.30
C ASP A 310 22.26 -4.49 16.61
N ALA A 311 23.58 -4.27 16.56
CA ALA A 311 24.46 -4.27 17.75
C ALA A 311 24.12 -3.16 18.78
N THR A 312 23.31 -2.16 18.41
CA THR A 312 22.84 -1.09 19.31
C THR A 312 21.40 -1.27 19.81
N ALA A 313 20.66 -2.27 19.32
CA ALA A 313 19.24 -2.48 19.64
C ALA A 313 18.99 -3.40 20.86
N GLY A 314 20.04 -3.96 21.46
CA GLY A 314 19.96 -4.81 22.67
C GLY A 314 19.85 -4.06 24.00
N GLY A 315 19.78 -2.74 24.01
CA GLY A 315 19.55 -1.94 25.20
C GLY A 315 18.07 -1.62 25.34
N THR A 316 17.47 -1.99 26.47
CA THR A 316 16.14 -1.53 26.92
C THR A 316 15.90 -0.10 26.46
N ALA A 317 14.88 0.10 25.63
CA ALA A 317 14.43 1.41 25.19
C ALA A 317 13.90 2.19 26.40
N VAL A 318 14.82 2.78 27.16
CA VAL A 318 14.52 3.90 28.03
C VAL A 318 14.19 5.03 27.07
N ALA A 319 12.90 5.30 26.93
CA ALA A 319 12.36 6.42 26.18
C ALA A 319 12.79 7.73 26.87
N THR A 320 14.06 8.10 26.71
CA THR A 320 14.49 9.49 26.88
C THR A 320 13.67 10.32 25.90
N PRO A 321 13.01 11.40 26.33
CA PRO A 321 12.26 12.25 25.41
C PRO A 321 13.25 12.76 24.37
N VAL A 322 13.05 12.37 23.11
CA VAL A 322 13.80 12.93 21.99
C VAL A 322 13.41 14.40 21.97
N ALA A 323 14.31 15.27 22.42
CA ALA A 323 14.17 16.70 22.20
C ALA A 323 14.27 16.92 20.68
N GLN A 324 13.14 16.87 19.99
CA GLN A 324 13.09 17.07 18.55
C GLN A 324 13.30 18.56 18.27
N SER A 325 14.54 18.90 17.96
CA SER A 325 14.95 20.24 17.54
C SER A 325 14.42 20.54 16.14
N GLY A 326 13.45 21.44 16.04
CA GLY A 326 12.88 21.90 14.78
C GLY A 326 11.53 22.58 14.99
N VAL A 327 11.08 23.35 14.02
CA VAL A 327 9.69 23.86 14.01
C VAL A 327 8.83 22.73 13.45
N ALA A 328 7.90 22.19 14.24
CA ALA A 328 6.95 21.21 13.70
C ALA A 328 6.16 21.89 12.57
N VAL A 329 5.99 21.21 11.44
CA VAL A 329 5.31 21.79 10.27
C VAL A 329 3.85 22.14 10.59
N ASN A 330 3.25 21.44 11.56
CA ASN A 330 1.93 21.75 12.11
C ASN A 330 1.98 22.70 13.33
N ALA A 331 3.13 23.29 13.71
CA ALA A 331 3.24 24.22 14.85
C ALA A 331 2.75 25.65 14.56
N ALA A 332 2.73 26.09 13.30
CA ALA A 332 2.35 27.47 12.97
C ALA A 332 0.83 27.67 13.12
N GLY A 333 0.39 28.35 14.20
CA GLY A 333 -0.86 29.13 14.34
C GLY A 333 -2.22 28.41 14.11
N PRO A 334 -3.34 28.91 14.63
CA PRO A 334 -4.64 28.29 14.38
C PRO A 334 -5.04 28.47 12.91
N GLY A 335 -5.08 27.37 12.15
CA GLY A 335 -5.92 27.24 10.95
C GLY A 335 -5.70 28.23 9.79
N GLY A 336 -4.49 28.73 9.57
CA GLY A 336 -4.16 29.54 8.40
C GLY A 336 -2.66 29.69 8.30
N ALA A 337 -2.03 28.93 7.40
CA ALA A 337 -0.66 29.22 7.02
C ALA A 337 -0.60 30.66 6.52
N ARG A 338 0.37 31.46 6.98
CA ARG A 338 0.70 32.73 6.33
C ARG A 338 1.81 32.41 5.36
N LEU A 339 1.50 32.26 4.07
CA LEU A 339 2.49 32.12 3.01
C LEU A 339 2.26 33.19 1.94
N THR A 340 3.40 33.69 1.46
CA THR A 340 3.66 34.79 0.52
C THR A 340 2.80 36.07 0.63
N GLY A 341 3.19 36.94 1.57
CA GLY A 341 2.74 38.33 1.63
C GLY A 341 2.16 38.70 3.00
N ASN A 342 2.00 40.01 3.24
CA ASN A 342 1.42 40.52 4.48
C ASN A 342 -0.08 40.17 4.64
N ALA A 343 -0.70 39.52 3.65
CA ALA A 343 -2.12 39.23 3.61
C ALA A 343 -2.50 38.01 4.47
N THR A 344 -3.73 38.01 4.98
CA THR A 344 -4.28 36.95 5.86
C THR A 344 -5.02 35.90 5.02
N GLN A 345 -4.70 34.61 5.16
CA GLN A 345 -5.32 33.55 4.36
C GLN A 345 -6.68 33.12 4.92
N VAL A 346 -7.72 33.11 4.09
CA VAL A 346 -9.05 32.58 4.39
C VAL A 346 -9.27 31.30 3.57
N ALA A 347 -9.24 30.16 4.23
CA ALA A 347 -9.27 28.85 3.56
C ALA A 347 -10.68 28.34 3.32
N PHE A 348 -10.86 27.65 2.18
CA PHE A 348 -12.02 26.85 1.85
C PHE A 348 -11.65 25.38 1.71
N ASP A 349 -12.54 24.50 2.19
CA ASP A 349 -12.46 23.07 1.94
C ASP A 349 -12.73 22.75 0.47
N PHE A 350 -12.29 21.57 0.03
CA PHE A 350 -12.45 21.10 -1.35
C PHE A 350 -13.92 21.13 -1.77
N GLY A 351 -14.22 21.87 -2.84
CA GLY A 351 -15.57 22.04 -3.39
C GLY A 351 -16.54 22.82 -2.50
N ALA A 352 -16.11 23.28 -1.31
CA ALA A 352 -16.96 24.00 -0.39
C ALA A 352 -17.18 25.45 -0.84
N THR A 353 -18.42 25.90 -0.75
CA THR A 353 -18.84 27.28 -1.03
C THR A 353 -19.02 28.09 0.25
N THR A 354 -19.06 27.41 1.40
CA THR A 354 -19.22 27.98 2.73
C THR A 354 -17.89 27.97 3.49
N LEU A 355 -17.81 28.83 4.50
CA LEU A 355 -16.63 28.95 5.36
C LEU A 355 -16.65 27.91 6.48
N GLY A 356 -15.51 27.24 6.69
CA GLY A 356 -15.29 26.36 7.84
C GLY A 356 -15.14 27.14 9.15
N GLY A 357 -15.24 26.42 10.29
CA GLY A 357 -15.21 27.02 11.62
C GLY A 357 -13.95 27.84 11.94
N SER A 358 -12.77 27.39 11.49
CA SER A 358 -11.51 28.13 11.64
C SER A 358 -11.49 29.43 10.84
N SER A 359 -11.96 29.39 9.58
CA SER A 359 -12.05 30.57 8.73
C SER A 359 -13.06 31.58 9.26
N LEU A 360 -14.18 31.13 9.86
CA LEU A 360 -15.15 32.02 10.52
C LEU A 360 -14.55 32.77 11.72
N ALA A 361 -13.77 32.09 12.57
CA ALA A 361 -13.10 32.73 13.70
C ALA A 361 -12.04 33.75 13.23
N LEU A 362 -11.36 33.47 12.11
CA LEU A 362 -10.41 34.38 11.51
C LEU A 362 -11.07 35.66 10.96
N LEU A 363 -12.29 35.55 10.42
CA LEU A 363 -13.03 36.72 9.94
C LEU A 363 -13.38 37.70 11.07
N ASP A 364 -13.53 37.24 12.32
CA ASP A 364 -13.71 38.14 13.46
C ASP A 364 -12.46 39.01 13.69
N GLN A 365 -11.28 38.40 13.56
CA GLN A 365 -10.00 39.12 13.65
C GLN A 365 -9.81 40.10 12.48
N ILE A 366 -10.14 39.67 11.25
CA ILE A 366 -10.06 40.51 10.05
C ILE A 366 -11.01 41.70 10.17
N ALA A 367 -12.25 41.50 10.60
CA ALA A 367 -13.21 42.59 10.81
C ALA A 367 -12.72 43.59 11.87
N GLY A 368 -12.09 43.09 12.95
CA GLY A 368 -11.47 43.95 13.97
C GLY A 368 -10.27 44.76 13.44
N ALA A 369 -9.43 44.15 12.59
CA ALA A 369 -8.29 44.81 11.96
C ALA A 369 -8.72 45.85 10.91
N ALA A 370 -9.74 45.52 10.10
CA ALA A 370 -10.30 46.40 9.07
C ALA A 370 -10.87 47.71 9.63
N LYS A 371 -11.31 47.73 10.90
CA LYS A 371 -11.72 48.95 11.60
C LYS A 371 -10.56 49.90 11.90
N LYS A 372 -9.32 49.39 11.96
CA LYS A 372 -8.10 50.15 12.28
C LYS A 372 -7.32 50.58 11.02
N GLY A 373 -7.55 49.91 9.89
CA GLY A 373 -6.91 50.24 8.62
C GLY A 373 -7.14 49.15 7.58
N ALA A 374 -6.79 49.43 6.32
CA ALA A 374 -6.94 48.48 5.23
C ALA A 374 -6.15 47.18 5.51
N THR A 375 -6.82 46.04 5.34
CA THR A 375 -6.27 44.70 5.56
C THR A 375 -6.40 43.89 4.28
N ASP A 376 -5.30 43.32 3.82
CA ASP A 376 -5.30 42.42 2.66
C ASP A 376 -5.55 40.97 3.10
N ILE A 377 -6.41 40.27 2.37
CA ILE A 377 -6.73 38.86 2.58
C ILE A 377 -6.60 38.07 1.27
N VAL A 378 -6.20 36.81 1.38
CA VAL A 378 -6.11 35.87 0.26
C VAL A 378 -7.08 34.73 0.52
N LEU A 379 -7.97 34.46 -0.41
CA LEU A 379 -8.79 33.26 -0.37
C LEU A 379 -7.95 32.10 -0.93
N VAL A 380 -7.95 30.96 -0.23
CA VAL A 380 -7.17 29.78 -0.63
C VAL A 380 -8.01 28.50 -0.63
N ALA A 381 -7.67 27.56 -1.51
CA ALA A 381 -8.23 26.21 -1.57
C ALA A 381 -7.12 25.19 -1.86
N ARG A 382 -7.41 23.88 -1.84
CA ARG A 382 -6.43 22.84 -2.18
C ARG A 382 -5.98 22.95 -3.63
N ASP A 383 -4.70 22.81 -3.90
CA ASP A 383 -4.15 22.81 -5.27
C ASP A 383 -4.57 21.58 -6.10
N THR A 384 -5.10 20.56 -5.44
CA THR A 384 -5.75 19.39 -6.05
C THR A 384 -7.18 19.65 -6.52
N GLU A 385 -7.73 20.84 -6.27
CA GLU A 385 -9.05 21.27 -6.76
C GLU A 385 -8.98 21.66 -8.25
N ASN A 386 -8.85 20.63 -9.10
CA ASN A 386 -8.63 20.75 -10.53
C ASN A 386 -9.94 20.60 -11.33
N TRP A 387 -10.86 21.56 -11.17
CA TRP A 387 -12.09 21.65 -11.96
C TRP A 387 -11.87 22.40 -13.28
N ASP A 388 -12.82 22.28 -14.22
CA ASP A 388 -12.82 23.09 -15.44
C ASP A 388 -12.93 24.60 -15.12
N ALA A 389 -12.43 25.45 -16.02
CA ALA A 389 -12.32 26.89 -15.81
C ALA A 389 -13.66 27.54 -15.39
N ARG A 390 -14.77 27.16 -16.05
CA ARG A 390 -16.12 27.66 -15.74
C ARG A 390 -16.54 27.29 -14.33
N LYS A 391 -16.33 26.03 -13.92
CA LYS A 391 -16.67 25.60 -12.56
C LYS A 391 -15.83 26.30 -11.48
N ARG A 392 -14.55 26.59 -11.77
CA ARG A 392 -13.68 27.34 -10.85
C ARG A 392 -14.11 28.80 -10.71
N ASP A 393 -14.51 29.43 -11.80
CA ASP A 393 -15.02 30.81 -11.80
C ASP A 393 -16.30 30.90 -10.95
N GLU A 394 -17.26 29.99 -11.15
CA GLU A 394 -18.49 29.90 -10.34
C GLU A 394 -18.19 29.69 -8.85
N LEU A 395 -17.24 28.81 -8.51
CA LEU A 395 -16.83 28.56 -7.13
C LEU A 395 -16.16 29.80 -6.52
N THR A 396 -15.34 30.51 -7.30
CA THR A 396 -14.66 31.72 -6.84
C THR A 396 -15.68 32.82 -6.52
N ASP A 397 -16.70 33.01 -7.36
CA ASP A 397 -17.80 33.94 -7.10
C ASP A 397 -18.55 33.60 -5.81
N GLN A 398 -18.92 32.33 -5.64
CA GLN A 398 -19.65 31.87 -4.45
C GLN A 398 -18.84 32.06 -3.17
N ARG A 399 -17.53 31.80 -3.22
CA ARG A 399 -16.62 31.96 -2.08
C ARG A 399 -16.36 33.44 -1.74
N ILE A 400 -16.19 34.30 -2.74
CA ILE A 400 -16.11 35.76 -2.53
C ILE A 400 -17.40 36.28 -1.90
N ALA A 401 -18.56 35.85 -2.39
CA ALA A 401 -19.85 36.21 -1.81
C ALA A 401 -19.96 35.74 -0.36
N ALA A 402 -19.59 34.49 -0.06
CA ALA A 402 -19.60 33.95 1.30
C ALA A 402 -18.72 34.76 2.26
N VAL A 403 -17.49 35.12 1.86
CA VAL A 403 -16.59 35.96 2.66
C VAL A 403 -17.16 37.36 2.85
N THR A 404 -17.70 37.96 1.79
CA THR A 404 -18.29 39.30 1.83
C THR A 404 -19.48 39.36 2.78
N SER A 405 -20.41 38.40 2.69
CA SER A 405 -21.55 38.29 3.59
C SER A 405 -21.12 38.03 5.03
N ALA A 406 -20.12 37.17 5.24
CA ALA A 406 -19.62 36.87 6.57
C ALA A 406 -18.93 38.07 7.23
N LEU A 407 -18.21 38.90 6.48
CA LEU A 407 -17.62 40.16 6.95
C LEU A 407 -18.69 41.24 7.19
N ALA A 408 -19.72 41.31 6.32
CA ALA A 408 -20.85 42.23 6.50
C ALA A 408 -21.60 41.96 7.81
N ASN A 409 -21.85 40.69 8.13
CA ASN A 409 -22.44 40.27 9.40
C ASN A 409 -21.56 40.62 10.62
N ARG A 410 -20.28 40.96 10.40
CA ARG A 410 -19.31 41.39 11.43
C ARG A 410 -19.07 42.90 11.44
N GLY A 411 -19.92 43.66 10.72
CA GLY A 411 -19.91 45.12 10.71
C GLY A 411 -18.91 45.75 9.74
N VAL A 412 -18.39 45.01 8.76
CA VAL A 412 -17.63 45.57 7.65
C VAL A 412 -18.60 45.94 6.53
N ALA A 413 -18.66 47.21 6.13
CA ALA A 413 -19.51 47.62 5.02
C ALA A 413 -19.10 46.89 3.72
N PRO A 414 -20.02 46.35 2.92
CA PRO A 414 -19.68 45.70 1.65
C PRO A 414 -18.87 46.61 0.70
N ALA A 415 -19.12 47.92 0.72
CA ALA A 415 -18.37 48.91 -0.04
C ALA A 415 -16.90 49.07 0.40
N ALA A 416 -16.53 48.59 1.59
CA ALA A 416 -15.16 48.57 2.09
C ALA A 416 -14.39 47.29 1.69
N ILE A 417 -14.99 46.42 0.89
CA ILE A 417 -14.38 45.18 0.41
C ILE A 417 -14.16 45.33 -1.10
N SER A 418 -12.90 45.22 -1.54
CA SER A 418 -12.54 45.31 -2.96
C SER A 418 -11.74 44.09 -3.38
N ILE A 419 -12.03 43.56 -4.57
CA ILE A 419 -11.26 42.46 -5.15
C ILE A 419 -10.00 43.08 -5.78
N THR A 420 -8.83 42.74 -5.25
CA THR A 420 -7.55 43.22 -5.79
C THR A 420 -6.97 42.30 -6.84
N TRP A 421 -7.36 41.02 -6.82
CA TRP A 421 -6.97 40.04 -7.85
C TRP A 421 -7.91 38.84 -7.83
N ARG A 422 -8.17 38.27 -9.01
CA ARG A 422 -8.74 36.93 -9.22
C ARG A 422 -8.26 36.41 -10.59
N PRO A 423 -8.26 35.09 -10.82
CA PRO A 423 -8.03 34.52 -12.15
C PRO A 423 -9.07 35.00 -13.18
N ASP A 424 -8.69 35.01 -14.46
CA ASP A 424 -9.63 35.22 -15.56
C ASP A 424 -10.62 34.04 -15.65
N ALA A 425 -11.84 34.27 -16.11
CA ALA A 425 -12.88 33.23 -16.20
C ALA A 425 -12.48 32.07 -17.14
N ALA A 426 -11.59 32.30 -18.10
CA ALA A 426 -11.05 31.28 -18.99
C ALA A 426 -9.69 30.72 -18.52
N ASP A 427 -9.18 31.17 -17.38
CA ASP A 427 -7.90 30.69 -16.83
C ASP A 427 -8.02 29.21 -16.45
N THR A 428 -7.04 28.41 -16.88
CA THR A 428 -6.92 26.96 -16.60
C THR A 428 -5.73 26.64 -15.69
N SER A 429 -4.94 27.64 -15.30
CA SER A 429 -3.77 27.48 -14.44
C SER A 429 -4.14 27.34 -12.96
N ILE A 430 -3.26 26.70 -12.18
CA ILE A 430 -3.38 26.56 -10.72
C ILE A 430 -2.36 27.53 -10.08
N HIS A 431 -2.86 28.56 -9.42
CA HIS A 431 -2.05 29.62 -8.80
C HIS A 431 -1.55 29.18 -7.42
N ARG A 432 -0.50 28.36 -7.38
CA ARG A 432 0.01 27.74 -6.13
C ARG A 432 0.55 28.79 -5.14
N ASP A 433 0.11 28.75 -3.88
CA ASP A 433 0.64 29.53 -2.75
C ASP A 433 0.94 28.61 -1.56
N GLY A 434 2.18 28.13 -1.50
CA GLY A 434 2.64 27.21 -0.46
C GLY A 434 2.32 25.72 -0.73
N PRO A 435 2.62 24.84 0.24
CA PRO A 435 2.46 23.39 0.06
C PRO A 435 0.99 22.98 0.03
N GLY A 436 0.51 22.50 -1.13
CA GLY A 436 -0.81 21.89 -1.27
C GLY A 436 -1.99 22.88 -1.33
N LEU A 437 -1.73 24.17 -1.55
CA LEU A 437 -2.73 25.22 -1.63
C LEU A 437 -2.58 26.08 -2.90
N GLN A 438 -3.70 26.64 -3.36
CA GLN A 438 -3.77 27.61 -4.45
C GLN A 438 -4.55 28.86 -4.03
N GLU A 439 -4.14 30.02 -4.54
CA GLU A 439 -4.84 31.29 -4.43
C GLU A 439 -6.06 31.28 -5.37
N ILE A 440 -7.23 31.63 -4.84
CA ILE A 440 -8.45 31.72 -5.65
C ILE A 440 -8.88 33.18 -5.87
N ALA A 441 -8.61 34.06 -4.91
CA ALA A 441 -8.84 35.51 -5.02
C ALA A 441 -8.08 36.28 -3.94
N LYS A 442 -7.81 37.56 -4.18
CA LYS A 442 -7.25 38.50 -3.20
C LYS A 442 -8.23 39.64 -3.00
N LEU A 443 -8.52 39.97 -1.75
CA LEU A 443 -9.43 41.02 -1.37
C LEU A 443 -8.73 42.01 -0.44
N ARG A 444 -9.10 43.28 -0.52
CA ARG A 444 -8.73 44.32 0.43
C ARG A 444 -9.96 44.76 1.21
N VAL A 445 -9.84 44.78 2.53
CA VAL A 445 -10.94 45.01 3.48
C VAL A 445 -10.63 46.23 4.34
N GLY A 446 -11.53 47.23 4.36
CA GLY A 446 -11.39 48.48 5.11
C GLY A 446 -11.13 49.71 4.23
N SER A 447 -11.35 50.91 4.76
CA SER A 447 -11.14 52.16 4.03
C SER A 447 -9.66 52.52 3.94
N PRO A 448 -9.17 53.08 2.81
CA PRO A 448 -7.86 53.71 2.78
C PRO A 448 -7.85 54.88 3.77
N VAL A 449 -6.83 54.95 4.62
CA VAL A 449 -6.64 56.08 5.54
C VAL A 449 -6.40 57.33 4.67
N VAL A 450 -7.39 58.22 4.60
CA VAL A 450 -7.21 59.55 4.00
C VAL A 450 -6.30 60.33 4.94
N GLY A 451 -5.04 60.49 4.55
CA GLY A 451 -4.04 61.28 5.26
C GLY A 451 -4.45 62.76 5.34
N GLY A 452 -4.02 63.38 6.43
CA GLY A 452 -4.41 64.72 6.90
C GLY A 452 -4.30 65.85 5.88
N ALA A 453 -5.12 66.87 6.16
CA ALA A 453 -5.20 68.16 5.51
C ALA A 453 -3.83 68.76 5.14
N ALA A 454 -3.77 69.33 3.93
CA ALA A 454 -2.71 70.25 3.52
C ALA A 454 -2.65 71.46 4.48
N PRO A 455 -1.45 71.97 4.81
CA PRO A 455 -1.35 73.17 5.63
C PRO A 455 -1.87 74.37 4.84
N ALA A 456 -2.64 75.21 5.53
CA ALA A 456 -3.11 76.50 5.05
C ALA A 456 -1.92 77.39 4.66
N ALA A 457 -1.96 77.93 3.44
CA ALA A 457 -1.08 79.01 3.04
C ALA A 457 -1.50 80.27 3.81
N ASP A 458 -0.66 80.67 4.75
CA ASP A 458 -0.79 81.92 5.50
C ASP A 458 -0.55 83.10 4.54
N GLY A 459 -1.53 83.98 4.46
CA GLY A 459 -1.47 85.20 3.67
C GLY A 459 -0.84 86.32 4.47
N SER A 460 0.42 86.65 4.19
CA SER A 460 1.03 87.91 4.66
C SER A 460 0.88 88.98 3.59
N VAL A 461 0.04 89.98 3.88
CA VAL A 461 -0.14 91.22 3.12
C VAL A 461 0.74 92.33 3.73
N LYS A 462 1.44 93.05 2.82
CA LYS A 462 1.95 94.44 2.85
C LYS A 462 3.25 94.81 3.61
N GLY A 463 4.12 95.50 2.86
CA GLY A 463 5.08 96.49 3.33
C GLY A 463 6.05 96.93 2.22
N ASP A 464 5.72 98.07 1.58
CA ASP A 464 6.50 98.96 0.68
C ASP A 464 6.97 98.51 -0.72
#